data_AF-A0A945I6T8-F1
#
_entry.id   AF-A0A945I6T8-F1
#
_cell.length_a   1.000
_cell.length_b   1.000
_cell.length_c   1.000
_cell.angle_alpha   90.00
_cell.angle_beta   90.00
_cell.angle_gamma   90.00
#
_symmetry.space_group_name_H-M   'P 1'
#
loop_
_entity.id
_entity.type
_entity.pdbx_description
1 polymer ?
#
loop_
_entity_poly.entity_id
_entity_poly.type
_entity_poly.pdbx_seq_one_letter_code
_entity_poly.pdbx_strand_id
1 'polypeptide(L)'
;MEKLKENYNIDIKLIHFPLHPETPLEGRTLAEMFGPGKDIDAMNANMAGLMEQEGLPYGARSNTYNSRLAQELGSWADSQEGGEDLHMKIYQAY
;
A
#
# COMPACT_ATOMS: atom_id res chain seq x y z
N MET A 1 5.74 6.18 -8.64
CA MET A 1 6.07 7.62 -8.50
C MET A 1 7.50 7.89 -8.93
N GLU A 2 8.46 7.05 -8.56
CA GLU A 2 9.88 7.18 -8.97
C GLU A 2 10.08 7.40 -10.47
N LYS A 3 9.51 6.54 -11.33
CA LYS A 3 9.55 6.72 -12.79
C LYS A 3 8.98 8.07 -13.25
N LEU A 4 8.02 8.66 -12.54
CA LEU A 4 7.48 9.98 -12.90
C LEU A 4 8.45 11.10 -12.51
N LYS A 5 9.08 11.02 -11.33
CA LYS A 5 10.11 11.97 -10.88
C LYS A 5 11.34 11.94 -11.82
N GLU A 6 11.72 10.76 -12.30
CA GLU A 6 12.86 10.58 -13.21
C GLU A 6 12.59 11.15 -14.61
N ASN A 7 11.38 10.96 -15.13
CA ASN A 7 11.07 11.27 -16.53
C ASN A 7 10.44 12.66 -16.73
N TYR A 8 9.97 13.31 -15.66
CA TYR A 8 9.25 14.58 -15.74
C TYR A 8 9.64 15.52 -14.61
N ASN A 9 9.73 16.82 -14.93
CA ASN A 9 9.94 17.86 -13.94
C ASN A 9 8.60 18.26 -13.31
N ILE A 10 8.15 17.49 -12.31
CA ILE A 10 6.87 17.68 -11.61
C ILE A 10 7.07 17.69 -10.10
N ASP A 11 6.23 18.47 -9.41
CA ASP A 11 6.11 18.42 -7.97
C ASP A 11 5.06 17.38 -7.57
N ILE A 12 5.45 16.42 -6.71
CA ILE A 12 4.57 15.37 -6.21
C ILE A 12 4.19 15.67 -4.77
N LYS A 13 2.89 15.67 -4.48
CA LYS A 13 2.36 15.73 -3.12
C LYS A 13 1.70 14.40 -2.75
N LEU A 14 2.24 13.72 -1.75
CA LEU A 14 1.62 12.52 -1.17
C LEU A 14 0.43 12.93 -0.27
N ILE A 15 -0.66 12.16 -0.32
CA ILE A 15 -1.82 12.34 0.56
C ILE A 15 -2.19 10.96 1.11
N HIS A 16 -2.23 10.84 2.45
CA HIS A 16 -2.70 9.63 3.11
C HIS A 16 -4.22 9.54 3.03
N PHE A 17 -4.73 8.40 2.54
CA PHE A 17 -6.15 8.17 2.33
C PHE A 17 -6.61 6.91 3.07
N PRO A 18 -7.49 7.04 4.08
CA PRO A 18 -8.03 5.89 4.79
C PRO A 18 -9.10 5.20 3.96
N LEU A 19 -8.68 4.24 3.13
CA LEU A 19 -9.60 3.50 2.24
C LEU A 19 -10.61 2.64 3.02
N HIS A 20 -10.15 1.95 4.08
CA HIS A 20 -10.96 1.08 4.94
C HIS A 20 -10.73 1.37 6.43
N PRO A 21 -11.16 2.54 6.93
CA PRO A 21 -10.95 2.95 8.33
C PRO A 21 -11.62 2.01 9.33
N GLU A 22 -12.63 1.25 8.90
CA GLU A 22 -13.37 0.28 9.69
C GLU A 22 -12.67 -1.07 9.86
N THR A 23 -11.50 -1.28 9.23
CA THR A 23 -10.74 -2.53 9.38
C THR A 23 -10.33 -2.74 10.85
N PRO A 24 -10.59 -3.91 11.45
CA PRO A 24 -10.14 -4.21 12.81
C PRO A 24 -8.62 -4.11 12.96
N LEU A 25 -8.13 -3.88 14.18
CA LEU A 25 -6.69 -3.74 14.42
C LEU A 25 -5.94 -5.03 14.10
N GLU A 26 -6.53 -6.16 14.44
CA GLU A 26 -6.09 -7.52 14.11
C GLU A 26 -6.19 -7.84 12.61
N GLY A 27 -6.77 -6.95 11.80
CA GLY A 27 -7.03 -7.15 10.39
C GLY A 27 -8.25 -8.04 10.13
N ARG A 28 -8.43 -8.39 8.85
CA ARG A 28 -9.44 -9.36 8.40
C ARG A 28 -8.98 -10.05 7.12
N THR A 29 -9.58 -11.18 6.80
CA THR A 29 -9.25 -11.93 5.59
C THR A 29 -9.71 -11.18 4.33
N LEU A 30 -9.10 -11.50 3.18
CA LEU A 30 -9.58 -10.97 1.90
C LEU A 30 -10.99 -11.45 1.56
N ALA A 31 -11.35 -12.68 1.95
CA ALA A 31 -12.68 -13.22 1.75
C ALA A 31 -13.75 -12.39 2.51
N GLU A 32 -13.47 -11.99 3.75
CA GLU A 32 -14.36 -11.11 4.53
C GLU A 32 -14.41 -9.69 3.95
N MET A 33 -13.27 -9.18 3.45
CA MET A 33 -13.19 -7.85 2.86
C MET A 33 -13.99 -7.73 1.56
N PHE A 34 -13.81 -8.68 0.63
CA PHE A 34 -14.39 -8.61 -0.71
C PHE A 34 -15.77 -9.29 -0.81
N GLY A 35 -16.12 -10.15 0.14
CA GLY A 35 -17.39 -10.84 0.20
C GLY A 35 -17.49 -12.05 -0.75
N PRO A 36 -18.65 -12.73 -0.76
CA PRO A 36 -18.85 -13.96 -1.51
C PRO A 36 -18.83 -13.74 -3.03
N GLY A 37 -18.44 -14.77 -3.77
CA GLY A 37 -18.41 -14.76 -5.24
C GLY A 37 -17.21 -14.04 -5.87
N LYS A 38 -16.22 -13.68 -5.05
CA LYS A 38 -14.95 -13.11 -5.50
C LYS A 38 -13.87 -14.17 -5.58
N ASP A 39 -13.15 -14.19 -6.69
CA ASP A 39 -12.01 -15.07 -6.91
C ASP A 39 -10.74 -14.37 -6.41
N ILE A 40 -10.41 -14.62 -5.14
CA ILE A 40 -9.27 -14.01 -4.47
C ILE A 40 -7.95 -14.47 -5.09
N ASP A 41 -7.88 -15.72 -5.56
CA ASP A 41 -6.69 -16.29 -6.17
C ASP A 41 -6.40 -15.61 -7.50
N ALA A 42 -7.41 -15.42 -8.34
CA ALA A 42 -7.26 -14.68 -9.59
C ALA A 42 -6.86 -13.21 -9.35
N MET A 43 -7.43 -12.56 -8.33
CA MET A 43 -7.06 -11.17 -7.96
C MET A 43 -5.60 -11.08 -7.49
N ASN A 44 -5.17 -12.03 -6.66
CA ASN A 44 -3.79 -12.10 -6.17
C ASN A 44 -2.80 -12.41 -7.31
N ALA A 45 -3.14 -13.34 -8.21
CA ALA A 45 -2.33 -13.68 -9.37
C ALA A 45 -2.16 -12.47 -10.32
N ASN A 46 -3.24 -11.71 -10.54
CA ASN A 46 -3.18 -10.49 -11.34
C ASN A 46 -2.21 -9.46 -10.72
N MET A 47 -2.34 -9.22 -9.41
CA MET A 47 -1.45 -8.27 -8.72
C MET A 47 0.01 -8.71 -8.73
N ALA A 48 0.27 -10.01 -8.51
CA ALA A 48 1.63 -10.56 -8.56
C ALA A 48 2.28 -10.34 -9.94
N GLY A 49 1.54 -10.56 -11.03
CA GLY A 49 2.02 -10.31 -12.38
C GLY A 49 2.34 -8.84 -12.67
N LEU A 50 1.53 -7.90 -12.15
CA LEU A 50 1.80 -6.46 -12.26
C LEU A 50 3.06 -6.06 -11.49
N MET A 51 3.26 -6.62 -10.29
CA MET A 51 4.44 -6.32 -9.48
C MET A 51 5.72 -6.87 -10.12
N GLU A 52 5.67 -8.08 -10.69
CA GLU A 52 6.79 -8.66 -11.44
C GLU A 52 7.17 -7.79 -12.65
N GLN A 53 6.20 -7.31 -13.43
CA GLN A 53 6.44 -6.42 -14.57
C GLN A 53 7.10 -5.11 -14.16
N GLU A 54 6.76 -4.59 -12.98
CA GLU A 54 7.33 -3.37 -12.43
C GLU A 54 8.64 -3.61 -11.63
N GLY A 55 9.06 -4.86 -11.47
CA GLY A 55 10.26 -5.23 -10.70
C GLY A 55 10.12 -4.97 -9.19
N LEU A 56 8.90 -4.99 -8.67
CA LEU A 56 8.59 -4.70 -7.27
C LEU A 56 8.48 -5.99 -6.44
N PRO A 57 9.04 -6.01 -5.21
CA PRO A 57 8.84 -7.14 -4.31
C PRO A 57 7.35 -7.24 -3.94
N TYR A 58 6.80 -8.45 -3.98
CA TYR A 58 5.41 -8.69 -3.62
C TYR A 58 5.27 -10.00 -2.85
N GLY A 59 4.57 -9.92 -1.70
CA GLY A 59 4.27 -11.06 -0.86
C GLY A 59 2.89 -11.67 -1.17
N ALA A 60 2.71 -12.93 -0.82
CA ALA A 60 1.39 -13.56 -0.86
C ALA A 60 0.48 -12.90 0.19
N ARG A 61 -0.63 -12.30 -0.27
CA ARG A 61 -1.57 -11.56 0.58
C ARG A 61 -2.81 -12.39 0.88
N SER A 62 -3.01 -12.75 2.14
CA SER A 62 -4.23 -13.44 2.64
C SER A 62 -5.15 -12.52 3.45
N ASN A 63 -4.62 -11.40 3.95
CA ASN A 63 -5.30 -10.50 4.87
C ASN A 63 -5.16 -9.05 4.44
N THR A 64 -6.04 -8.21 4.97
CA THR A 64 -5.90 -6.76 4.98
C THR A 64 -5.81 -6.31 6.43
N TYR A 65 -4.87 -5.41 6.72
CA TYR A 65 -4.66 -4.89 8.08
C TYR A 65 -5.06 -3.42 8.16
N ASN A 66 -5.41 -2.98 9.37
CA ASN A 66 -5.72 -1.58 9.61
C ASN A 66 -4.44 -0.73 9.41
N SER A 67 -4.49 0.22 8.48
CA SER A 67 -3.35 1.08 8.13
C SER A 67 -3.37 2.45 8.82
N ARG A 68 -4.25 2.69 9.80
CA ARG A 68 -4.36 3.97 10.51
C ARG A 68 -3.01 4.42 11.09
N LEU A 69 -2.32 3.56 11.83
CA LEU A 69 -1.02 3.91 12.43
C LEU A 69 0.05 4.15 11.37
N ALA A 70 0.05 3.37 10.29
CA ALA A 70 0.97 3.58 9.17
C ALA A 70 0.73 4.94 8.48
N GLN A 71 -0.54 5.34 8.32
CA GLN A 71 -0.92 6.64 7.74
C GLN A 71 -0.58 7.81 8.68
N GLU A 72 -0.82 7.65 9.98
CA GLU A 72 -0.41 8.64 11.00
C GLU A 72 1.11 8.81 11.02
N LEU A 73 1.85 7.70 10.96
CA LEU A 73 3.31 7.71 10.88
C LEU A 73 3.80 8.40 9.60
N GLY A 74 3.19 8.08 8.45
CA GLY A 74 3.50 8.75 7.20
C GLY A 74 3.20 10.25 7.26
N SER A 75 2.08 10.66 7.86
CA SER A 75 1.73 12.08 8.00
C SER A 75 2.72 12.82 8.89
N TRP A 76 3.22 12.16 9.95
CA TRP A 76 4.30 12.70 10.77
C TRP A 76 5.61 12.81 9.99
N ALA A 77 5.94 11.82 9.15
CA ALA A 77 7.14 11.81 8.32
C ALA A 77 7.26 13.04 7.43
N ASP A 78 6.13 13.55 6.92
CA ASP A 78 6.07 14.76 6.08
C ASP A 78 6.61 16.02 6.78
N SER A 79 6.73 16.01 8.12
CA SER A 79 7.30 17.10 8.92
C SER A 79 8.79 16.95 9.23
N GLN A 80 9.42 15.85 8.81
CA GLN A 80 10.81 15.50 9.16
C GLN A 80 11.73 15.64 7.94
N GLU A 81 12.97 16.07 8.17
CA GLU A 81 14.01 16.06 7.14
C GLU A 81 14.31 14.61 6.71
N GLY A 82 14.24 14.33 5.40
CA GLY A 82 14.42 12.97 4.87
C GLY A 82 13.24 12.02 5.14
N GLY A 83 12.08 12.53 5.59
CA GLY A 83 10.90 11.71 5.89
C GLY A 83 10.34 10.94 4.68
N GLU A 84 10.67 11.33 3.46
CA GLU A 84 10.23 10.65 2.23
C GLU A 84 10.62 9.16 2.20
N ASP A 85 11.80 8.81 2.72
CA ASP A 85 12.28 7.43 2.77
C ASP A 85 11.39 6.53 3.64
N LEU A 86 10.71 7.12 4.63
CA LEU A 86 9.82 6.36 5.52
C LEU A 86 8.56 5.89 4.79
N HIS A 87 8.05 6.68 3.83
CA HIS A 87 6.89 6.28 3.03
C HIS A 87 7.15 4.98 2.27
N MET A 88 8.32 4.86 1.63
CA MET A 88 8.69 3.65 0.90
C MET A 88 8.83 2.45 1.84
N LYS A 89 9.45 2.64 3.01
CA LYS A 89 9.59 1.57 4.01
C LYS A 89 8.26 1.08 4.54
N ILE A 90 7.28 1.97 4.72
CA ILE A 90 5.91 1.60 5.10
C ILE A 90 5.28 0.68 4.04
N TYR A 91 5.43 1.01 2.75
CA TYR A 91 4.92 0.15 1.67
C TYR A 91 5.63 -1.21 1.58
N GLN A 92 6.94 -1.24 1.78
CA GLN A 92 7.72 -2.48 1.73
C GLN A 92 7.44 -3.42 2.90
N ALA A 93 7.08 -2.88 4.06
CA ALA A 93 6.77 -3.65 5.26
C ALA A 93 5.34 -4.20 5.31
N TYR A 94 4.44 -3.67 4.47
CA TYR A 94 3.02 -4.03 4.41
C TYR A 94 2.78 -5.24 3.51
#